data_AF-A0A820MS06-F1
#
_entry.id   AF-A0A820MS06-F1
#
_cell.length_a   1.000
_cell.length_b   1.000
_cell.length_c   1.000
_cell.angle_alpha   90.00
_cell.angle_beta   90.00
_cell.angle_gamma   90.00
#
_symmetry.space_group_name_H-M   'P 1'
#
loop_
_entity.id
_entity.type
_entity.pdbx_description
1 polymer ?
#
loop_
_entity_poly.entity_id
_entity_poly.type
_entity_poly.pdbx_seq_one_letter_code
_entity_poly.pdbx_strand_id
1 'polypeptide(L)'
;DVEGAMYEYDQCIRNHPNACGPRVHRGMLKTLLESYSEAHDDFSEALNISPINLRAKYQKLINDAKIGNKENKPDKVEQSLGSFEEYYDSCKHDIYYALALTSCYLDNDRKDKALEYLKKFVKEIPNNPTLLALKANCLMVRDV
;
A
#
# COMPACT_ATOMS: atom_id res chain seq x y z
N ASP A 1 -22.80 -4.80 -0.12
CA ASP A 1 -22.25 -4.39 -1.44
C ASP A 1 -21.31 -3.19 -1.22
N VAL A 2 -20.75 -2.63 -2.28
CA VAL A 2 -19.84 -1.47 -2.21
C VAL A 2 -20.57 -0.22 -1.68
N GLU A 3 -21.80 0.02 -2.13
CA GLU A 3 -22.60 1.19 -1.74
C GLU A 3 -22.94 1.18 -0.25
N GLY A 4 -23.37 0.02 0.28
CA GLY A 4 -23.63 -0.17 1.69
C GLY A 4 -22.37 0.00 2.54
N ALA A 5 -21.21 -0.49 2.08
CA ALA A 5 -19.95 -0.28 2.79
C ALA A 5 -19.57 1.21 2.85
N MET A 6 -19.70 1.95 1.74
CA MET A 6 -19.50 3.40 1.70
C MET A 6 -20.43 4.13 2.66
N TYR A 7 -21.72 3.78 2.65
CA TYR A 7 -22.71 4.36 3.56
C TYR A 7 -22.34 4.16 5.03
N GLU A 8 -21.96 2.95 5.43
CA GLU A 8 -21.57 2.66 6.82
C GLU A 8 -20.29 3.42 7.24
N TYR A 9 -19.30 3.55 6.34
CA TYR A 9 -18.13 4.38 6.62
C TYR A 9 -18.51 5.84 6.79
N ASP A 10 -19.39 6.37 5.95
CA ASP A 10 -19.85 7.77 6.04
C ASP A 10 -20.59 8.03 7.35
N GLN A 11 -21.49 7.13 7.78
CA GLN A 11 -22.16 7.23 9.07
C GLN A 11 -21.18 7.16 10.23
N CYS A 12 -20.20 6.25 10.17
CA CYS A 12 -19.20 6.10 11.21
C CYS A 12 -18.32 7.36 11.33
N ILE A 13 -17.88 7.94 10.20
CA ILE A 13 -17.10 9.18 10.16
C ILE A 13 -17.91 10.35 10.73
N ARG A 14 -19.20 10.42 10.42
CA ARG A 14 -20.09 11.48 10.95
C ARG A 14 -20.28 11.36 12.46
N ASN A 15 -20.49 10.16 12.97
CA ASN A 15 -20.76 9.91 14.39
C ASN A 15 -19.48 9.89 15.25
N HIS A 16 -18.36 9.53 14.64
CA HIS A 16 -17.05 9.39 15.29
C HIS A 16 -15.95 10.10 14.48
N PRO A 17 -15.96 11.45 14.40
CA PRO A 17 -15.06 12.19 13.54
C PRO A 17 -13.58 12.00 13.88
N ASN A 18 -13.25 11.63 15.12
CA ASN A 18 -11.88 11.38 15.57
C ASN A 18 -11.45 9.91 15.45
N ALA A 19 -12.30 9.04 14.91
CA ALA A 19 -11.91 7.68 14.55
C ALA A 19 -11.23 7.70 13.16
N CYS A 20 -9.92 7.46 13.13
CA CYS A 20 -9.18 7.40 11.86
C CYS A 20 -9.48 6.10 11.07
N GLY A 21 -9.81 5.00 11.74
CA GLY A 21 -10.04 3.68 11.12
C GLY A 21 -11.05 3.68 9.97
N PRO A 22 -12.26 4.25 10.14
CA PRO A 22 -13.25 4.37 9.06
C PRO A 22 -12.71 5.10 7.82
N ARG A 23 -11.94 6.17 8.00
CA ARG A 23 -11.30 6.89 6.87
C ARG A 23 -10.25 6.05 6.17
N VAL A 24 -9.41 5.32 6.93
CA VAL A 24 -8.42 4.39 6.34
C VAL A 24 -9.12 3.33 5.48
N HIS A 25 -10.20 2.73 5.99
CA HIS A 25 -10.90 1.68 5.26
C HIS A 25 -11.72 2.21 4.09
N ARG A 26 -12.34 3.39 4.21
CA ARG A 26 -13.01 4.07 3.08
C ARG A 26 -12.00 4.46 2.00
N GLY A 27 -10.82 4.94 2.38
CA GLY A 27 -9.71 5.21 1.46
C GLY A 27 -9.27 3.96 0.71
N MET A 28 -9.08 2.82 1.40
CA MET A 28 -8.76 1.54 0.75
C MET A 28 -9.84 1.11 -0.25
N LEU A 29 -11.12 1.23 0.12
CA LEU A 29 -12.24 0.93 -0.78
C LEU A 29 -12.23 1.86 -2.01
N LYS A 30 -12.01 3.16 -1.82
CA LYS A 30 -11.88 4.13 -2.92
C LYS A 30 -10.68 3.85 -3.82
N THR A 31 -9.55 3.40 -3.27
CA THR A 31 -8.41 2.96 -4.08
C THR A 31 -8.77 1.74 -4.94
N LEU A 32 -9.50 0.77 -4.39
CA LEU A 32 -10.04 -0.39 -5.15
C LEU A 32 -11.00 0.04 -6.25
N LEU A 33 -11.75 1.12 -6.05
CA LEU A 33 -12.67 1.72 -7.02
C LEU A 33 -11.99 2.76 -7.93
N GLU A 34 -10.65 2.83 -7.93
CA GLU A 34 -9.84 3.78 -8.71
C GLU A 34 -10.14 5.27 -8.47
N SER A 35 -10.83 5.57 -7.38
CA SER A 35 -11.17 6.91 -6.90
C SER A 35 -10.00 7.49 -6.09
N TYR A 36 -8.83 7.53 -6.71
CA TYR A 36 -7.56 7.73 -6.01
C TYR A 36 -7.42 9.11 -5.34
N SER A 37 -7.99 10.17 -5.92
CA SER A 37 -7.95 11.50 -5.30
C SER A 37 -8.73 11.51 -3.98
N GLU A 38 -9.95 10.96 -3.99
CA GLU A 38 -10.77 10.88 -2.78
C GLU A 38 -10.19 9.91 -1.74
N ALA A 39 -9.53 8.85 -2.19
CA ALA A 39 -8.78 7.95 -1.30
C ALA A 39 -7.60 8.68 -0.63
N HIS A 40 -6.87 9.53 -1.38
CA HIS A 40 -5.78 10.34 -0.85
C HIS A 40 -6.27 11.28 0.27
N ASP A 41 -7.41 11.92 0.06
CA ASP A 41 -8.03 12.79 1.07
C ASP A 41 -8.38 12.01 2.33
N ASP A 42 -8.97 10.82 2.17
CA ASP A 42 -9.31 9.94 3.28
C ASP A 42 -8.08 9.50 4.09
N PHE A 43 -6.99 9.12 3.42
CA PHE A 43 -5.74 8.78 4.11
C PHE A 43 -5.10 10.00 4.77
N SER A 44 -5.18 11.17 4.15
CA SER A 44 -4.63 12.42 4.69
C SER A 44 -5.36 12.84 5.96
N GLU A 45 -6.69 12.81 5.94
CA GLU A 45 -7.52 13.06 7.12
C GLU A 45 -7.28 12.01 8.23
N ALA A 46 -7.12 10.73 7.87
CA ALA A 46 -6.76 9.70 8.84
C ALA A 46 -5.40 9.98 9.52
N LEU A 47 -4.42 10.46 8.76
CA LEU A 47 -3.09 10.83 9.27
C LEU A 47 -3.11 12.16 10.06
N ASN A 48 -4.00 13.09 9.73
CA ASN A 48 -4.22 14.30 10.54
C ASN A 48 -4.75 13.94 11.94
N ILE A 49 -5.67 12.97 12.01
CA ILE A 49 -6.22 12.47 13.28
C ILE A 49 -5.19 11.63 14.04
N SER A 50 -4.45 10.76 13.35
CA SER A 50 -3.46 9.87 13.94
C SER A 50 -2.19 9.82 13.07
N PRO A 51 -1.21 10.71 13.33
CA PRO A 51 0.00 10.80 12.52
C PRO A 51 0.86 9.53 12.54
N ILE A 52 0.73 8.72 13.58
CA ILE A 52 1.45 7.45 13.76
C ILE A 52 0.68 6.25 13.17
N ASN A 53 -0.45 6.47 12.50
CA ASN A 53 -1.22 5.37 11.90
C ASN A 53 -0.45 4.78 10.72
N LEU A 54 0.27 3.70 11.04
CA LEU A 54 1.09 2.94 10.12
C LEU A 54 0.32 2.50 8.87
N ARG A 55 -0.93 2.03 9.05
CA ARG A 55 -1.76 1.58 7.93
C ARG A 55 -2.15 2.72 7.00
N ALA A 56 -2.57 3.85 7.54
CA ALA A 56 -2.91 5.03 6.75
C ALA A 56 -1.70 5.50 5.93
N LYS A 57 -0.50 5.50 6.54
CA LYS A 57 0.73 5.96 5.90
C LYS A 57 1.12 5.11 4.68
N TYR A 58 1.23 3.79 4.84
CA TYR A 58 1.63 2.97 3.68
C TYR A 58 0.53 2.87 2.62
N GLN A 59 -0.75 2.86 3.00
CA GLN A 59 -1.84 2.83 2.02
C GLN A 59 -1.89 4.12 1.20
N LYS A 60 -1.58 5.26 1.82
CA LYS A 60 -1.39 6.53 1.11
C LYS A 60 -0.28 6.43 0.07
N LEU A 61 0.88 5.88 0.43
CA LEU A 61 2.01 5.72 -0.51
C LEU A 61 1.67 4.80 -1.69
N ILE A 62 0.93 3.71 -1.45
CA ILE A 62 0.43 2.84 -2.52
C ILE A 62 -0.53 3.63 -3.43
N ASN A 63 -1.46 4.38 -2.85
CA ASN A 63 -2.42 5.19 -3.60
C ASN A 63 -1.71 6.29 -4.41
N ASP A 64 -0.67 6.91 -3.88
CA ASP A 64 0.12 7.95 -4.56
C ASP A 64 0.89 7.39 -5.76
N ALA A 65 1.41 6.16 -5.65
CA ALA A 65 1.97 5.45 -6.80
C ALA A 65 0.89 5.18 -7.87
N LYS A 66 -0.33 4.80 -7.47
CA LYS A 66 -1.46 4.62 -8.41
C LYS A 66 -1.86 5.93 -9.10
N ILE A 67 -1.84 7.06 -8.37
CA ILE A 67 -2.03 8.40 -8.95
C ILE A 67 -0.92 8.69 -9.97
N GLY A 68 0.33 8.45 -9.61
CA GLY A 68 1.48 8.62 -10.51
C GLY A 68 1.31 7.84 -11.82
N ASN A 69 0.90 6.58 -11.73
CA ASN A 69 0.60 5.75 -12.92
C ASN A 69 -0.55 6.31 -13.76
N LYS A 70 -1.67 6.68 -13.13
CA LYS A 70 -2.84 7.22 -13.83
C LYS A 70 -2.52 8.54 -14.54
N GLU A 71 -1.62 9.33 -13.96
CA GLU A 71 -1.11 10.59 -14.54
C GLU A 71 0.05 10.37 -15.53
N ASN A 72 0.52 9.14 -15.72
CA ASN A 72 1.70 8.80 -16.51
C ASN A 72 2.97 9.58 -16.08
N LYS A 73 3.20 9.65 -14.76
CA LYS A 73 4.31 10.37 -14.12
C LYS A 73 5.22 9.39 -13.36
N PRO A 74 6.21 8.78 -14.05
CA PRO A 74 7.08 7.78 -13.43
C PRO A 74 7.86 8.34 -12.24
N ASP A 75 8.27 9.61 -12.26
CA ASP A 75 8.99 10.24 -11.13
C ASP A 75 8.16 10.25 -9.84
N LYS A 76 6.84 10.44 -9.94
CA LYS A 76 5.93 10.37 -8.77
C LYS A 76 5.81 8.94 -8.23
N VAL A 77 5.83 7.96 -9.13
CA VAL A 77 5.81 6.54 -8.75
C VAL A 77 7.10 6.21 -8.01
N GLU A 78 8.26 6.61 -8.55
CA GLU A 78 9.56 6.41 -7.88
C GLU A 78 9.60 7.08 -6.51
N GLN A 79 9.13 8.32 -6.39
CA GLN A 79 9.10 9.04 -5.12
C GLN A 79 8.23 8.30 -4.08
N SER A 80 7.07 7.78 -4.50
CA SER A 80 6.15 7.06 -3.63
C SER A 80 6.73 5.72 -3.19
N LEU A 81 7.38 4.99 -4.10
CA LEU A 81 8.07 3.74 -3.81
C LEU A 81 9.25 3.96 -2.86
N GLY A 82 10.11 4.94 -3.12
CA GLY A 82 11.24 5.27 -2.23
C GLY A 82 10.78 5.67 -0.83
N SER A 83 9.72 6.49 -0.73
CA SER A 83 9.12 6.83 0.57
C SER A 83 8.53 5.61 1.29
N PHE A 84 8.08 4.60 0.54
CA PHE A 84 7.59 3.34 1.12
C PHE A 84 8.75 2.43 1.56
N GLU A 85 9.88 2.40 0.84
CA GLU A 85 11.10 1.74 1.29
C GLU A 85 11.59 2.31 2.63
N GLU A 86 11.75 3.63 2.70
CA GLU A 86 12.15 4.33 3.94
C GLU A 86 11.18 4.05 5.09
N TYR A 87 9.88 4.05 4.78
CA TYR A 87 8.86 3.72 5.76
C TYR A 87 8.96 2.27 6.24
N TYR A 88 9.17 1.31 5.34
CA TYR A 88 9.39 -0.10 5.69
C TYR A 88 10.58 -0.26 6.62
N ASP A 89 11.72 0.32 6.27
CA ASP A 89 12.95 0.25 7.06
C ASP A 89 12.79 0.93 8.43
N SER A 90 11.95 1.98 8.52
CA SER A 90 11.64 2.66 9.80
C SER A 90 10.70 1.87 10.71
N CYS A 91 9.89 0.96 10.16
CA CYS A 91 8.94 0.14 10.90
C CYS A 91 9.57 -1.22 11.24
N LYS A 92 8.98 -1.97 12.17
CA LYS A 92 9.50 -3.27 12.66
C LYS A 92 9.43 -4.43 11.63
N HIS A 93 9.62 -4.15 10.33
CA HIS A 93 9.79 -5.13 9.26
C HIS A 93 8.67 -6.19 9.26
N ASP A 94 7.42 -5.72 9.47
CA ASP A 94 6.26 -6.58 9.52
C ASP A 94 5.98 -7.17 8.12
N ILE A 95 5.65 -8.46 8.08
CA ILE A 95 5.32 -9.20 6.86
C ILE A 95 4.27 -8.48 6.01
N TYR A 96 3.29 -7.80 6.61
CA TYR A 96 2.27 -7.07 5.84
C TYR A 96 2.86 -5.93 5.02
N TYR A 97 3.88 -5.22 5.55
CA TYR A 97 4.54 -4.14 4.82
C TYR A 97 5.47 -4.69 3.74
N ALA A 98 6.18 -5.79 4.03
CA ALA A 98 7.00 -6.49 3.05
C ALA A 98 6.17 -6.93 1.82
N LEU A 99 5.00 -7.55 2.07
CA LEU A 99 4.08 -7.97 1.03
C LEU A 99 3.49 -6.78 0.27
N ALA A 100 3.11 -5.71 0.97
CA ALA A 100 2.55 -4.52 0.36
C ALA A 100 3.57 -3.79 -0.53
N LEU A 101 4.82 -3.62 -0.07
CA LEU A 101 5.89 -3.02 -0.86
C LEU A 101 6.22 -3.87 -2.10
N THR A 102 6.35 -5.19 -1.92
CA THR A 102 6.58 -6.12 -3.03
C THR A 102 5.46 -6.05 -4.07
N SER A 103 4.20 -6.07 -3.63
CA SER A 103 3.03 -5.99 -4.51
C SER A 103 3.00 -4.65 -5.24
N CYS A 104 3.36 -3.56 -4.55
CA CYS A 104 3.48 -2.24 -5.17
C CYS A 104 4.53 -2.25 -6.29
N TYR A 105 5.71 -2.86 -6.11
CA TYR A 105 6.67 -2.99 -7.21
C TYR A 105 6.14 -3.82 -8.39
N LEU A 106 5.47 -4.93 -8.13
CA LEU A 106 4.91 -5.79 -9.17
C LEU A 106 3.83 -5.07 -9.98
N ASP A 107 2.96 -4.33 -9.30
CA ASP A 107 1.91 -3.51 -9.91
C ASP A 107 2.46 -2.38 -10.82
N ASN A 108 3.73 -2.03 -10.64
CA ASN A 108 4.45 -1.01 -11.41
C ASN A 108 5.44 -1.62 -12.42
N ASP A 109 5.33 -2.92 -12.70
CA ASP A 109 6.24 -3.70 -13.58
C ASP A 109 7.73 -3.64 -13.17
N ARG A 110 8.01 -3.37 -11.89
CA ARG A 110 9.37 -3.30 -11.33
C ARG A 110 9.80 -4.64 -10.76
N LYS A 111 9.78 -5.67 -11.61
CA LYS A 111 10.05 -7.06 -11.21
C LYS A 111 11.43 -7.26 -10.59
N ASP A 112 12.45 -6.56 -11.10
CA ASP A 112 13.81 -6.64 -10.54
C ASP A 112 13.88 -6.14 -9.09
N LYS A 113 13.23 -5.00 -8.82
CA LYS A 113 13.11 -4.45 -7.46
C LYS A 113 12.26 -5.36 -6.57
N ALA A 114 11.13 -5.85 -7.06
CA ALA A 114 10.31 -6.81 -6.32
C ALA A 114 11.13 -8.06 -5.91
N LEU A 115 11.93 -8.61 -6.83
CA LEU A 115 12.79 -9.77 -6.55
C LEU A 115 13.93 -9.45 -5.58
N GLU A 116 14.53 -8.28 -5.68
CA GLU A 116 15.54 -7.77 -4.73
C GLU A 116 14.97 -7.76 -3.31
N TYR A 117 13.81 -7.15 -3.12
CA TYR A 117 13.13 -7.07 -1.83
C TYR A 117 12.65 -8.44 -1.34
N LEU A 118 12.09 -9.28 -2.20
CA LEU A 118 11.72 -10.65 -1.82
C LEU A 118 12.91 -11.46 -1.34
N LYS A 119 14.10 -11.29 -1.94
CA LYS A 119 15.34 -11.92 -1.45
C LYS A 119 15.75 -11.37 -0.08
N LYS A 120 15.60 -10.06 0.17
CA LYS A 120 15.82 -9.44 1.48
C LYS A 120 14.83 -10.01 2.52
N PHE A 121 13.54 -9.97 2.25
CA PHE A 121 12.48 -10.38 3.17
C PHE A 121 12.48 -11.87 3.49
N VAL A 122 12.82 -12.73 2.52
CA VAL A 122 13.01 -14.17 2.81
C VAL A 122 14.19 -14.40 3.75
N LYS A 123 15.23 -13.56 3.78
CA LYS A 123 16.29 -13.71 4.78
C LYS A 123 15.80 -13.30 6.18
N GLU A 124 14.98 -12.26 6.26
CA GLU A 124 14.39 -11.76 7.51
C GLU A 124 13.32 -12.73 8.05
N ILE A 125 12.55 -13.37 7.16
CA ILE A 125 11.40 -14.23 7.48
C ILE A 125 11.45 -15.53 6.65
N PRO A 126 12.42 -16.44 6.94
CA PRO A 126 12.80 -17.56 6.05
C PRO A 126 11.76 -18.63 5.79
N ASN A 127 10.76 -18.77 6.65
CA ASN A 127 9.74 -19.82 6.54
C ASN A 127 8.34 -19.27 6.24
N ASN A 128 8.25 -18.05 5.68
CA ASN A 128 6.96 -17.50 5.27
C ASN A 128 6.55 -18.05 3.89
N PRO A 129 5.45 -18.84 3.79
CA PRO A 129 5.06 -19.46 2.53
C PRO A 129 4.71 -18.44 1.44
N THR A 130 4.13 -17.29 1.80
CA THR A 130 3.75 -16.25 0.84
C THR A 130 4.97 -15.59 0.21
N LEU A 131 5.99 -15.24 1.00
CA LEU A 131 7.24 -14.66 0.47
C LEU A 131 7.98 -15.65 -0.43
N LEU A 132 8.02 -16.93 -0.03
CA LEU A 132 8.66 -17.98 -0.84
C LEU A 132 7.93 -18.18 -2.18
N ALA A 133 6.60 -18.22 -2.17
CA ALA A 133 5.79 -18.35 -3.37
C ALA A 133 5.94 -17.13 -4.29
N LEU A 134 5.87 -15.91 -3.76
CA LEU A 134 6.08 -14.69 -4.55
C LEU A 134 7.48 -14.63 -5.17
N LYS A 135 8.51 -15.04 -4.42
CA LYS A 135 9.88 -15.13 -4.92
C LYS A 135 9.99 -16.15 -6.05
N ALA A 136 9.40 -17.34 -5.90
CA ALA A 136 9.37 -18.35 -6.95
C ALA A 136 8.68 -17.84 -8.22
N ASN A 137 7.52 -17.18 -8.09
CA ASN A 137 6.79 -16.59 -9.21
C ASN A 137 7.62 -15.53 -9.94
N CYS A 138 8.32 -14.67 -9.21
CA CYS A 138 9.20 -13.65 -9.83
C CYS A 138 10.40 -14.28 -10.56
N LEU A 139 10.92 -15.41 -10.09
CA LEU A 139 12.04 -16.11 -10.74
C LEU A 139 11.59 -16.81 -12.04
N MET A 140 10.44 -17.48 -12.04
CA MET A 140 9.93 -18.18 -13.23
C MET A 140 9.74 -17.26 -14.43
N VAL A 141 9.35 -16.01 -14.21
CA VAL A 141 9.12 -15.02 -15.28
C VAL A 141 10.43 -14.51 -15.90
N ARG A 142 11.57 -14.68 -15.23
CA ARG A 142 12.87 -14.19 -15.71
C ARG A 142 13.61 -15.20 -16.59
N ASP A 143 13.22 -16.46 -16.54
CA ASP A 143 13.85 -17.58 -17.24
C ASP A 143 13.13 -17.96 -18.57
N VAL A 144 12.24 -17.09 -19.07
CA VAL A 144 11.53 -17.20 -20.36
C VAL A 144 11.84 -15.99 -21.23
#